data_AF-A0A535QLQ9-F1
#
_entry.id   AF-A0A535QLQ9-F1
#
_cell.length_a   1.000
_cell.length_b   1.000
_cell.length_c   1.000
_cell.angle_alpha   90.00
_cell.angle_beta   90.00
_cell.angle_gamma   90.00
#
_symmetry.space_group_name_H-M   'P 1'
#
loop_
_entity.id
_entity.type
_entity.pdbx_description
1 polymer ?
#
loop_
_entity_poly.entity_id
_entity_poly.type
_entity_poly.pdbx_seq_one_letter_code
_entity_poly.pdbx_strand_id
1 'polypeptide(L)'
;MIQILRDRSARVDERDDAAIDLGGSDDGGALAALLEIGVQSDDDDMVLGSIGESMAQIAIRTGKFESSWLARLSPQVVDELVASLRAVRP
;
A
#
# COMPACT_ATOMS: atom_id res chain seq x y z
N MET A 1 11.81 -3.24 -5.83
CA MET A 1 10.38 -2.95 -5.59
C MET A 1 10.12 -1.47 -5.42
N ILE A 2 10.70 -0.77 -4.44
CA ILE A 2 10.49 0.70 -4.28
C ILE A 2 10.68 1.48 -5.60
N GLN A 3 11.76 1.22 -6.33
CA GLN A 3 12.04 1.89 -7.61
C GLN A 3 10.99 1.57 -8.68
N ILE A 4 10.52 0.32 -8.76
CA ILE A 4 9.50 -0.12 -9.72
C ILE A 4 8.16 0.53 -9.39
N LEU A 5 7.75 0.51 -8.11
CA LEU A 5 6.51 1.13 -7.66
C LEU A 5 6.43 2.63 -8.01
N ARG A 6 7.57 3.34 -7.87
CA ARG A 6 7.70 4.77 -8.20
C ARG A 6 7.81 5.06 -9.70
N ASP A 7 8.17 4.07 -10.51
CA ASP A 7 8.34 4.27 -11.95
C ASP A 7 6.99 4.21 -12.66
N ARG A 8 6.40 5.39 -12.93
CA ARG A 8 5.13 5.50 -13.68
C ARG A 8 5.23 5.03 -15.14
N SER A 9 6.43 4.77 -15.66
CA SER A 9 6.62 4.18 -16.99
C SER A 9 6.66 2.65 -16.97
N ALA A 10 6.80 2.05 -15.78
CA ALA A 10 6.68 0.61 -15.60
C ALA A 10 5.25 0.16 -15.85
N ARG A 11 5.08 -1.11 -16.20
CA ARG A 11 3.75 -1.66 -16.45
C ARG A 11 2.94 -1.72 -15.15
N VAL A 12 1.61 -1.66 -15.30
CA VAL A 12 0.68 -1.75 -14.17
C VAL A 12 0.91 -3.03 -13.37
N ASP A 13 1.10 -4.18 -14.02
CA ASP A 13 1.34 -5.46 -13.34
C ASP A 13 2.70 -5.52 -12.62
N GLU A 14 3.76 -4.91 -13.17
CA GLU A 14 5.04 -4.81 -12.47
C GLU A 14 4.95 -3.94 -11.21
N ARG A 15 4.14 -2.88 -11.27
CA ARG A 15 3.91 -1.97 -10.14
C ARG A 15 3.00 -2.59 -9.09
N ASP A 16 2.02 -3.37 -9.51
CA ASP A 16 1.16 -4.20 -8.66
C ASP A 16 1.99 -5.22 -7.88
N ASP A 17 2.78 -6.04 -8.59
CA ASP A 17 3.71 -7.01 -7.99
C ASP A 17 4.67 -6.32 -7.02
N ALA A 18 5.20 -5.14 -7.39
CA ALA A 18 6.09 -4.38 -6.52
C ALA A 18 5.38 -3.86 -5.26
N ALA A 19 4.09 -3.49 -5.31
CA ALA A 19 3.32 -3.10 -4.14
C ALA A 19 3.15 -4.30 -3.19
N ILE A 20 2.73 -5.45 -3.72
CA ILE A 20 2.54 -6.71 -2.98
C ILE A 20 3.85 -7.14 -2.29
N ASP A 21 4.97 -7.17 -3.03
CA ASP A 21 6.27 -7.55 -2.51
C ASP A 21 6.73 -6.62 -1.36
N LEU A 22 6.38 -5.33 -1.40
CA LEU A 22 6.72 -4.38 -0.35
C LEU A 22 5.92 -4.64 0.94
N GLY A 23 4.70 -5.16 0.88
CA GLY A 23 3.91 -5.56 2.05
C GLY A 23 4.61 -6.64 2.90
N GLY A 24 5.29 -7.57 2.21
CA GLY A 24 6.10 -8.63 2.84
C GLY A 24 7.49 -8.19 3.30
N SER A 25 7.92 -6.97 3.02
CA SER A 25 9.29 -6.51 3.26
C SER A 25 9.54 -6.07 4.70
N ASP A 26 10.74 -6.35 5.22
CA ASP A 26 11.27 -5.77 6.46
C ASP A 26 12.07 -4.47 6.22
N ASP A 27 12.13 -3.99 4.97
CA ASP A 27 12.76 -2.72 4.63
C ASP A 27 11.99 -1.55 5.28
N GLY A 28 12.68 -0.77 6.12
CA GLY A 28 12.11 0.41 6.77
C GLY A 28 11.58 1.47 5.80
N GLY A 29 12.02 1.44 4.53
CA GLY A 29 11.53 2.29 3.46
C GLY A 29 10.24 1.80 2.77
N ALA A 30 9.83 0.55 2.97
CA ALA A 30 8.69 -0.03 2.26
C ALA A 30 7.37 0.70 2.57
N LEU A 31 7.04 0.85 3.86
CA LEU A 31 5.85 1.59 4.30
C LEU A 31 5.87 3.06 3.82
N ALA A 32 7.05 3.69 3.83
CA ALA A 32 7.19 5.07 3.36
C ALA A 32 6.90 5.19 1.86
N ALA A 33 7.36 4.24 1.05
CA ALA A 33 7.08 4.22 -0.39
C ALA A 33 5.59 3.96 -0.68
N LEU A 34 4.96 3.03 0.04
CA LEU A 34 3.53 2.75 -0.08
C LEU A 34 2.68 3.98 0.30
N LEU A 35 3.04 4.68 1.39
CA LEU A 35 2.40 5.92 1.79
C LEU A 35 2.59 7.05 0.77
N GLU A 36 3.78 7.16 0.17
CA GLU A 36 4.08 8.19 -0.82
C GLU A 36 3.19 8.06 -2.07
N ILE A 37 3.05 6.83 -2.58
CA ILE A 37 2.25 6.56 -3.79
C ILE A 37 0.77 6.49 -3.45
N GLY A 38 0.38 5.92 -2.32
CA GLY A 38 -1.03 5.77 -1.92
C GLY A 38 -1.77 7.09 -1.67
N VAL A 39 -1.07 8.22 -1.59
CA VAL A 39 -1.67 9.57 -1.56
C VAL A 39 -2.16 10.00 -2.95
N GLN A 40 -1.60 9.43 -4.02
CA GLN A 40 -1.88 9.79 -5.40
C GLN A 40 -3.17 9.10 -5.86
N SER A 41 -4.17 9.87 -6.27
CA SER A 41 -5.46 9.34 -6.72
C SER A 41 -5.55 9.11 -8.24
N ASP A 42 -4.50 9.46 -8.98
CA ASP A 42 -4.43 9.36 -10.44
C ASP A 42 -3.69 8.09 -10.92
N ASP A 43 -3.41 7.17 -10.00
CA ASP A 43 -2.77 5.89 -10.30
C ASP A 43 -3.79 4.81 -10.70
N ASP A 44 -3.30 3.66 -11.15
CA ASP A 44 -4.14 2.53 -11.53
C ASP A 44 -4.83 1.90 -10.30
N ASP A 45 -6.13 1.62 -10.39
CA ASP A 45 -6.92 1.06 -9.29
C ASP A 45 -6.36 -0.26 -8.74
N MET A 46 -5.73 -1.07 -9.60
CA MET A 46 -5.08 -2.32 -9.20
C MET A 46 -3.90 -2.04 -8.27
N VAL A 47 -3.02 -1.12 -8.68
CA VAL A 47 -1.85 -0.71 -7.89
C VAL A 47 -2.29 -0.08 -6.57
N LEU A 48 -3.31 0.79 -6.59
CA LEU A 48 -3.84 1.43 -5.38
C LEU A 48 -4.45 0.41 -4.41
N GLY A 49 -5.17 -0.59 -4.92
CA GLY A 49 -5.68 -1.70 -4.11
C GLY A 49 -4.53 -2.45 -3.42
N SER A 50 -3.54 -2.90 -4.19
CA SER A 50 -2.39 -3.62 -3.65
C SER A 50 -1.55 -2.81 -2.67
N ILE A 51 -1.49 -1.48 -2.83
CA ILE A 51 -0.90 -0.59 -1.82
C ILE A 51 -1.69 -0.66 -0.50
N GLY A 52 -3.02 -0.56 -0.55
CA GLY A 52 -3.87 -0.61 0.65
C GLY A 52 -3.75 -1.94 1.40
N GLU A 53 -3.80 -3.06 0.67
CA GLU A 53 -3.60 -4.39 1.24
C GLU A 53 -2.20 -4.53 1.88
N SER A 54 -1.15 -4.13 1.16
CA SER A 54 0.23 -4.23 1.64
C SER A 54 0.49 -3.37 2.88
N MET A 55 -0.11 -2.18 2.93
CA MET A 55 -0.09 -1.35 4.14
C MET A 55 -0.79 -2.04 5.32
N ALA A 56 -1.92 -2.72 5.08
CA ALA A 56 -2.61 -3.48 6.12
C ALA A 56 -1.74 -4.63 6.64
N GLN A 57 -1.12 -5.40 5.73
CA GLN A 57 -0.20 -6.49 6.08
C GLN A 57 0.95 -6.01 6.98
N ILE A 58 1.60 -4.88 6.62
CA ILE A 58 2.64 -4.26 7.44
C ILE A 58 2.09 -3.84 8.81
N ALA A 59 0.93 -3.18 8.84
CA ALA A 59 0.34 -2.71 10.09
C ALA A 59 0.01 -3.86 11.05
N ILE A 60 -0.57 -4.95 10.52
CA ILE A 60 -0.90 -6.16 11.27
C ILE A 60 0.37 -6.81 11.81
N ARG A 61 1.37 -7.03 10.96
CA ARG A 61 2.62 -7.71 11.33
C ARG A 61 3.44 -6.94 12.36
N THR A 62 3.46 -5.61 12.25
CA THR A 62 4.27 -4.75 13.12
C THR A 62 3.51 -4.22 14.34
N GLY A 63 2.18 -4.35 14.36
CA GLY A 63 1.32 -3.71 15.37
C GLY A 63 1.30 -2.18 15.29
N LYS A 64 1.79 -1.59 14.19
CA LYS A 64 1.91 -0.14 14.02
C LYS A 64 0.88 0.34 13.00
N PHE A 65 -0.03 1.17 13.46
CA PHE A 65 -1.02 1.82 12.62
C PHE A 65 -1.24 3.24 13.11
N GLU A 66 -1.09 4.22 12.22
CA GLU A 66 -1.39 5.61 12.53
C GLU A 66 -2.67 6.02 11.81
N SER A 67 -3.69 6.43 12.57
CA SER A 67 -4.97 6.88 11.98
C SER A 67 -4.81 8.07 11.04
N SER A 68 -3.72 8.84 11.19
CA SER A 68 -3.36 9.95 10.30
C SER A 68 -3.09 9.52 8.85
N TRP A 69 -2.78 8.25 8.59
CA TRP A 69 -2.64 7.73 7.23
C TRP A 69 -3.95 7.85 6.45
N LEU A 70 -5.08 7.52 7.08
CA LEU A 70 -6.40 7.52 6.44
C LEU A 70 -6.82 8.90 5.94
N ALA A 71 -6.34 9.98 6.58
CA ALA A 71 -6.64 11.34 6.17
C ALA A 71 -5.86 11.81 4.93
N ARG A 72 -4.83 11.06 4.52
CA ARG A 72 -3.91 11.44 3.44
C ARG A 72 -4.01 10.55 2.21
N LEU A 73 -4.42 9.30 2.41
CA LEU A 73 -4.51 8.30 1.35
C LEU A 73 -5.68 8.60 0.40
N SER A 74 -5.55 8.14 -0.84
CA SER A 74 -6.65 8.16 -1.80
C SER A 74 -7.79 7.24 -1.32
N PRO A 75 -9.05 7.51 -1.73
CA PRO A 75 -10.19 6.71 -1.29
C PRO A 75 -10.03 5.21 -1.55
N GLN A 76 -9.51 4.83 -2.73
CA GLN A 76 -9.29 3.43 -3.10
C GLN A 76 -8.31 2.72 -2.14
N VAL A 77 -7.22 3.38 -1.77
CA VAL A 77 -6.24 2.81 -0.83
C VAL A 77 -6.85 2.70 0.58
N VAL A 78 -7.64 3.69 1.01
CA VAL A 78 -8.34 3.65 2.29
C VAL A 78 -9.33 2.49 2.35
N ASP A 79 -10.11 2.30 1.28
CA ASP A 79 -11.12 1.24 1.21
C ASP A 79 -10.47 -0.14 1.35
N GLU A 80 -9.40 -0.41 0.60
CA GLU A 80 -8.70 -1.70 0.64
C GLU A 80 -7.96 -1.90 1.97
N LEU A 81 -7.25 -0.87 2.47
CA LEU A 81 -6.59 -0.92 3.78
C LEU A 81 -7.58 -1.26 4.90
N VAL A 82 -8.73 -0.60 4.93
CA VAL A 82 -9.75 -0.84 5.96
C VAL A 82 -10.41 -2.22 5.78
N ALA A 83 -10.67 -2.66 4.55
CA ALA A 83 -11.20 -3.98 4.26
C ALA A 83 -10.25 -5.08 4.76
N SER A 84 -8.97 -4.98 4.41
CA SER A 84 -7.92 -5.90 4.82
C SER A 84 -7.72 -5.93 6.35
N LEU A 85 -7.70 -4.77 7.02
CA LEU A 85 -7.64 -4.72 8.50
C LEU A 85 -8.86 -5.36 9.17
N ARG A 86 -10.05 -5.28 8.57
CA ARG A 86 -11.28 -5.91 9.09
C ARG A 86 -11.28 -7.42 8.90
N ALA A 87 -10.69 -7.92 7.83
CA ALA A 87 -10.64 -9.36 7.51
C ALA A 87 -9.84 -10.17 8.55
N VAL A 88 -8.94 -9.53 9.30
CA VAL A 88 -8.07 -10.17 10.30
C VAL A 88 -8.73 -10.27 11.69
N ARG A 89 -10.01 -9.93 11.84
CA ARG A 89 -10.71 -10.16 13.12
C ARG A 89 -10.86 -11.67 13.40
N PRO A 90 -10.63 -12.10 14.66
CA PRO A 90 -10.80 -13.49 15.09
C PRO A 90 -12.25 -13.98 14.98
#